data_AF-A0A5M4EQD0-F1
#
_entry.id   AF-A0A5M4EQD0-F1
#
_cell.length_a   1.000
_cell.length_b   1.000
_cell.length_c   1.000
_cell.angle_alpha   90.00
_cell.angle_beta   90.00
_cell.angle_gamma   90.00
#
_symmetry.space_group_name_H-M   'P 1'
#
loop_
_entity.id
_entity.type
_entity.pdbx_description
1 polymer ?
#
loop_
_entity_poly.entity_id
_entity_poly.type
_entity_poly.pdbx_seq_one_letter_code
_entity_poly.pdbx_strand_id
1 'polypeptide(L)'
;MSGVFHSQTTMALGYVRSDTLPENTRYRDDGCDAAVTCLECPLSLCKYDDPGWLQRENRRTRDDEIFRLRSQQVSVAEISKRFGISTRTVHRIVQRGGATPLASDEEGVNPIVSLSELDERSLFQQRASWPKILTYKRSVFLGN
;
A
#
# COMPACT_ATOMS: atom_id res chain seq x y z
N MET A 1 -6.67 52.83 -19.06
CA MET A 1 -6.09 51.59 -18.51
C MET A 1 -7.09 50.47 -18.76
N SER A 2 -6.96 49.79 -19.90
CA SER A 2 -7.88 48.74 -20.34
C SER A 2 -7.49 47.41 -19.68
N GLY A 3 -8.34 46.91 -18.79
CA GLY A 3 -8.15 45.60 -18.16
C GLY A 3 -8.60 44.49 -19.10
N VAL A 4 -7.67 43.63 -19.49
CA VAL A 4 -7.93 42.43 -20.31
C VAL A 4 -8.42 41.33 -19.38
N PHE A 5 -9.72 41.01 -19.42
CA PHE A 5 -10.27 39.86 -18.71
C PHE A 5 -9.80 38.58 -19.40
N HIS A 6 -8.95 37.82 -18.74
CA HIS A 6 -8.51 36.51 -19.20
C HIS A 6 -9.69 35.53 -19.10
N SER A 7 -10.16 35.08 -20.26
CA SER A 7 -11.19 34.05 -20.40
C SER A 7 -10.65 32.72 -19.86
N GLN A 8 -11.03 32.38 -18.63
CA GLN A 8 -10.80 31.03 -18.10
C GLN A 8 -11.81 30.09 -18.78
N THR A 9 -11.29 29.24 -19.65
CA THR A 9 -12.02 28.11 -20.22
C THR A 9 -12.53 27.23 -19.09
N THR A 10 -13.82 27.33 -18.78
CA THR A 10 -14.52 26.41 -17.89
C THR A 10 -14.52 25.04 -18.54
N MET A 11 -13.65 24.15 -18.09
CA MET A 11 -13.75 22.72 -18.37
C MET A 11 -15.08 22.23 -17.78
N ALA A 12 -16.09 22.08 -18.63
CA ALA A 12 -17.37 21.50 -18.23
C ALA A 12 -17.12 20.04 -17.87
N LEU A 13 -17.06 19.73 -16.58
CA LEU A 13 -17.03 18.35 -16.09
C LEU A 13 -18.30 17.66 -16.61
N GLY A 14 -18.11 16.57 -17.33
CA GLY A 14 -19.23 15.79 -17.90
C GLY A 14 -20.19 15.33 -16.80
N TYR A 15 -21.47 15.24 -17.11
CA TYR A 15 -22.51 14.82 -16.16
C TYR A 15 -22.25 13.37 -15.73
N VAL A 16 -21.76 13.19 -14.51
CA VAL A 16 -21.59 11.87 -13.88
C VAL A 16 -22.93 11.46 -13.29
N ARG A 17 -23.31 10.19 -13.46
CA ARG A 17 -24.54 9.68 -12.84
C ARG A 17 -24.39 9.72 -11.32
N SER A 18 -25.36 10.28 -10.61
CA SER A 18 -25.27 10.53 -9.17
C SER A 18 -25.06 9.26 -8.36
N ASP A 19 -25.59 8.11 -8.81
CA ASP A 19 -25.46 6.80 -8.16
C ASP A 19 -24.01 6.26 -8.14
N THR A 20 -23.15 6.76 -9.02
CA THR A 20 -21.74 6.35 -9.07
C THR A 20 -20.82 7.19 -8.18
N LEU A 21 -21.35 8.22 -7.54
CA LEU A 21 -20.58 9.08 -6.65
C LEU A 21 -20.23 8.33 -5.35
N PRO A 22 -19.02 8.50 -4.80
CA PRO A 22 -18.61 7.87 -3.54
C PRO A 22 -19.58 8.13 -2.39
N GLU A 23 -20.10 9.36 -2.27
CA GLU A 23 -21.07 9.75 -1.25
C GLU A 23 -22.41 9.00 -1.34
N ASN A 24 -22.75 8.50 -2.54
CA ASN A 24 -23.96 7.72 -2.79
C ASN A 24 -23.68 6.20 -2.85
N THR A 25 -22.41 5.81 -2.69
CA THR A 25 -22.00 4.41 -2.62
C THR A 25 -22.08 3.93 -1.17
N ARG A 26 -22.83 2.86 -0.93
CA ARG A 26 -22.86 2.21 0.39
C ARG A 26 -21.67 1.27 0.53
N TYR A 27 -20.59 1.77 1.13
CA TYR A 27 -19.46 0.95 1.52
C TYR A 27 -19.89 -0.04 2.62
N ARG A 28 -19.60 -1.33 2.42
CA ARG A 28 -19.85 -2.34 3.44
C ARG A 28 -18.76 -2.27 4.49
N ASP A 29 -19.18 -2.24 5.76
CA ASP A 29 -18.28 -2.31 6.89
C ASP A 29 -18.48 -3.65 7.61
N ASP A 30 -17.85 -4.70 7.08
CA ASP A 30 -17.87 -6.04 7.67
C ASP A 30 -16.63 -6.27 8.57
N GLY A 31 -15.76 -5.25 8.71
CA GLY A 31 -14.52 -5.33 9.46
C GLY A 31 -13.59 -6.48 9.04
N CYS A 32 -12.79 -6.95 10.00
CA CYS A 32 -11.90 -8.10 9.85
C CYS A 32 -11.55 -8.75 11.20
N ASP A 33 -10.56 -9.66 11.22
CA ASP A 33 -10.07 -10.32 12.44
C ASP A 33 -9.43 -9.37 13.46
N ALA A 34 -9.01 -8.17 13.03
CA ALA A 34 -8.47 -7.14 13.92
C ALA A 34 -9.55 -6.26 14.58
N ALA A 35 -10.68 -6.03 13.90
CA ALA A 35 -11.78 -5.19 14.40
C ALA A 35 -13.10 -5.51 13.68
N VAL A 36 -14.22 -5.47 14.40
CA VAL A 36 -15.56 -5.77 13.84
C VAL A 36 -16.02 -4.71 12.83
N THR A 37 -15.53 -3.48 12.96
CA THR A 37 -15.80 -2.35 12.05
C THR A 37 -14.48 -1.69 11.64
N CYS A 38 -14.37 -1.30 10.38
CA CYS A 38 -13.23 -0.59 9.81
C CYS A 38 -13.10 0.81 10.40
N LEU A 39 -14.22 1.45 10.73
CA LEU A 39 -14.24 2.82 11.28
C LEU A 39 -13.71 2.92 12.71
N GLU A 40 -13.72 1.82 13.47
CA GLU A 40 -13.22 1.75 14.85
C GLU A 40 -11.97 0.86 14.95
N CYS A 41 -11.30 0.60 13.82
CA CYS A 41 -10.14 -0.28 13.78
C CYS A 41 -8.94 0.36 14.51
N PRO A 42 -8.31 -0.33 15.47
CA PRO A 42 -7.17 0.21 16.22
C PRO A 42 -5.84 0.11 15.45
N LEU A 43 -5.83 -0.53 14.27
CA LEU A 43 -4.61 -0.70 13.49
C LEU A 43 -4.20 0.64 12.85
N SER A 44 -2.90 0.94 12.90
CA SER A 44 -2.33 2.12 12.22
C SER A 44 -2.29 1.99 10.70
N LEU A 45 -2.30 0.76 10.18
CA LEU A 45 -2.38 0.45 8.75
C LEU A 45 -3.34 -0.72 8.54
N CYS A 46 -4.19 -0.63 7.52
CA CYS A 46 -5.10 -1.72 7.21
C CYS A 46 -4.32 -2.95 6.74
N LYS A 47 -4.66 -4.13 7.27
CA LYS A 47 -4.04 -5.39 6.87
C LYS A 47 -4.22 -5.75 5.38
N TYR A 48 -5.20 -5.13 4.72
CA TYR A 48 -5.48 -5.32 3.30
C TYR A 48 -4.69 -4.35 2.41
N ASP A 49 -4.24 -3.21 2.95
CA ASP A 49 -3.44 -2.23 2.20
C ASP A 49 -2.02 -2.77 1.96
N ASP A 50 -1.41 -3.37 3.00
CA ASP A 50 -0.13 -4.09 2.89
C ASP A 50 -0.30 -5.53 3.42
N PRO A 51 -0.52 -6.50 2.50
CA PRO A 51 -0.67 -7.91 2.85
C PRO A 51 0.67 -8.46 3.37
N GLY A 52 0.91 -8.29 4.65
CA GLY A 52 2.13 -8.72 5.33
C GLY A 52 2.57 -7.79 6.45
N TRP A 53 2.17 -6.52 6.41
CA TRP A 53 2.51 -5.53 7.43
C TRP A 53 2.16 -6.00 8.84
N LEU A 54 0.90 -6.43 9.07
CA LEU A 54 0.44 -6.84 10.39
C LEU A 54 1.27 -8.01 10.95
N GLN A 55 1.67 -8.96 10.09
CA GLN A 55 2.50 -10.08 10.51
C GLN A 55 3.94 -9.65 10.81
N ARG A 56 4.50 -8.73 10.03
CA ARG A 56 5.83 -8.15 10.27
C ARG A 56 5.85 -7.38 11.58
N GLU A 57 4.84 -6.53 11.82
CA GLU A 57 4.72 -5.73 13.03
C GLU A 57 4.55 -6.60 14.27
N ASN A 58 3.65 -7.59 14.24
CA ASN A 58 3.48 -8.53 15.35
C ASN A 58 4.79 -9.28 15.69
N ARG A 59 5.55 -9.70 14.67
CA ARG A 59 6.87 -10.35 14.89
C ARG A 59 7.86 -9.38 15.51
N ARG A 60 7.86 -8.12 15.05
CA ARG A 60 8.72 -7.06 15.57
C ARG A 60 8.45 -6.80 17.04
N THR A 61 7.20 -6.49 17.40
CA THR A 61 6.79 -6.24 18.79
C THR A 61 7.14 -7.41 19.71
N ARG A 62 6.92 -8.64 19.25
CA ARG A 62 7.29 -9.85 20.00
C ARG A 62 8.80 -9.96 20.20
N ASP A 63 9.58 -9.79 19.13
CA ASP A 63 11.04 -9.96 19.18
C ASP A 63 11.70 -8.87 20.05
N ASP A 64 11.17 -7.65 20.02
CA ASP A 64 11.59 -6.55 20.90
C ASP A 64 11.27 -6.84 22.37
N GLU A 65 10.08 -7.37 22.68
CA GLU A 65 9.73 -7.77 24.04
C GLU A 65 10.61 -8.93 24.55
N ILE A 66 10.91 -9.91 23.70
CA ILE A 66 11.84 -11.00 24.03
C ILE A 66 13.22 -10.44 24.37
N PHE A 67 13.71 -9.48 23.57
CA PHE A 67 14.99 -8.83 23.82
C PHE A 67 14.98 -8.06 25.14
N ARG A 68 13.92 -7.29 25.41
CA ARG A 68 13.72 -6.56 26.68
C ARG A 68 13.76 -7.48 27.89
N LEU A 69 13.06 -8.62 27.85
CA LEU A 69 13.05 -9.61 28.93
C LEU A 69 14.44 -10.24 29.15
N ARG A 70 15.21 -10.44 28.08
CA ARG A 70 16.59 -10.92 28.19
C ARG A 70 17.52 -9.89 28.81
N SER A 71 17.33 -8.61 28.52
CA SER A 71 18.03 -7.51 29.20
C SER A 71 17.71 -7.45 30.69
N GLN A 72 16.50 -7.87 31.09
CA GLN A 72 16.07 -8.03 32.49
C GLN A 72 16.53 -9.35 33.14
N GLN A 73 17.45 -10.10 32.51
CA GLN A 73 18.01 -11.36 33.02
C GLN A 73 17.01 -12.53 33.16
N VAL A 74 15.83 -12.47 32.51
CA VAL A 74 14.88 -13.60 32.48
C VAL A 74 15.48 -14.77 31.70
N SER A 75 15.30 -16.00 32.19
CA SER A 75 15.91 -17.19 31.58
C SER A 75 15.33 -17.50 30.18
N VAL A 76 16.17 -18.07 29.31
CA VAL A 76 15.76 -18.44 27.94
C VAL A 76 14.65 -19.49 27.94
N ALA A 77 14.69 -20.43 28.90
CA ALA A 77 13.67 -21.46 29.04
C ALA A 77 12.29 -20.85 29.41
N GLU A 78 12.27 -19.86 30.30
CA GLU A 78 11.04 -19.18 30.70
C GLU A 78 10.44 -18.39 29.54
N ILE A 79 11.27 -17.65 28.81
CA ILE A 79 10.83 -16.89 27.62
C ILE A 79 10.30 -17.84 26.54
N SER A 80 11.00 -18.94 26.28
CA SER A 80 10.58 -19.97 25.33
C SER A 80 9.19 -20.49 25.66
N LYS A 81 8.94 -20.81 26.94
CA LYS A 81 7.63 -21.27 27.42
C LYS A 81 6.55 -20.19 27.30
N ARG A 82 6.85 -18.95 27.70
CA ARG A 82 5.90 -17.83 27.68
C ARG A 82 5.42 -17.47 26.29
N PHE A 83 6.29 -17.51 25.29
CA PHE A 83 5.96 -17.16 23.90
C PHE A 83 5.67 -18.37 23.01
N GLY A 84 5.77 -19.60 23.51
CA GLY A 84 5.54 -20.82 22.73
C GLY A 84 6.54 -21.01 21.58
N ILE A 85 7.78 -20.54 21.73
CA ILE A 85 8.83 -20.61 20.69
C ILE A 85 9.99 -21.47 21.16
N SER A 86 10.76 -22.02 20.22
CA SER A 86 11.98 -22.77 20.56
C SER A 86 13.03 -21.90 21.25
N THR A 87 13.84 -22.50 22.12
CA THR A 87 15.01 -21.84 22.74
C THR A 87 15.97 -21.28 21.69
N ARG A 88 16.17 -21.99 20.57
CA ARG A 88 16.94 -21.53 19.41
C ARG A 88 16.43 -20.18 18.86
N THR A 89 15.11 -20.01 18.79
CA THR A 89 14.50 -18.75 18.32
C THR A 89 14.85 -17.60 19.26
N VAL A 90 14.76 -17.83 20.57
CA VAL A 90 15.13 -16.83 21.59
C VAL A 90 16.60 -16.43 21.44
N HIS A 91 17.51 -17.41 21.36
CA HIS A 91 18.93 -17.12 21.17
C HIS A 91 19.21 -16.32 19.91
N ARG A 92 18.54 -16.64 18.79
CA ARG A 92 18.70 -15.93 17.52
C ARG A 92 18.22 -14.48 17.60
N ILE A 93 17.10 -14.22 18.28
CA ILE A 93 16.57 -12.86 18.49
C ILE A 93 17.55 -12.04 19.35
N VAL A 94 18.05 -12.64 20.43
CA VAL A 94 19.03 -11.98 21.32
C VAL A 94 20.32 -11.68 20.59
N GLN A 95 20.84 -12.61 19.80
CA GLN A 95 22.06 -12.43 19.03
C GLN A 95 21.93 -11.34 17.96
N ARG A 96 20.71 -11.14 17.41
CA ARG A 96 20.42 -10.06 16.48
C ARG A 96 20.33 -8.68 17.16
N GLY A 97 20.02 -8.64 18.46
CA GLY A 97 19.79 -7.40 19.21
C GLY A 97 18.33 -6.94 19.25
N GLY A 98 17.36 -7.86 19.08
CA GLY A 98 15.93 -7.54 19.02
C GLY A 98 15.35 -7.70 17.62
N ALA A 99 14.27 -6.99 17.32
CA ALA A 99 13.71 -7.02 15.98
C ALA A 99 14.68 -6.39 14.97
N THR A 100 14.64 -6.87 13.73
CA THR A 100 15.38 -6.21 12.65
C THR A 100 14.81 -4.79 12.49
N PRO A 101 15.63 -3.73 12.61
CA PRO A 101 15.16 -2.39 12.30
C PRO A 101 14.59 -2.42 10.88
N LEU A 102 13.40 -1.84 10.70
CA LEU A 102 13.04 -1.37 9.37
C LEU A 102 14.20 -0.44 9.00
N ALA A 103 14.93 -0.75 7.92
CA ALA A 103 15.59 0.34 7.22
C ALA A 103 14.47 1.37 7.08
N SER A 104 14.65 2.58 7.63
CA SER A 104 13.77 3.65 7.24
C SER A 104 13.84 3.62 5.73
N ASP A 105 12.73 3.25 5.10
CA ASP A 105 12.48 3.69 3.75
C ASP A 105 12.43 5.20 3.93
N GLU A 106 13.61 5.83 3.93
CA GLU A 106 13.78 7.23 3.59
C GLU A 106 12.88 7.39 2.38
N GLU A 107 11.85 8.17 2.62
CA GLU A 107 10.55 8.09 2.02
C GLU A 107 10.59 7.62 0.56
N GLY A 108 9.60 6.80 0.20
CA GLY A 108 9.08 6.78 -1.15
C GLY A 108 8.51 8.14 -1.60
N VAL A 109 9.24 9.25 -1.39
CA VAL A 109 9.22 10.37 -2.30
C VAL A 109 9.88 9.83 -3.57
N ASN A 110 9.10 9.12 -4.38
CA ASN A 110 9.26 9.33 -5.81
C ASN A 110 9.19 10.85 -5.95
N PRO A 111 10.27 11.55 -6.34
CA PRO A 111 10.14 12.98 -6.59
C PRO A 111 8.95 13.13 -7.53
N ILE A 112 8.08 14.11 -7.26
CA ILE A 112 7.08 14.52 -8.24
C ILE A 112 7.88 15.08 -9.41
N VAL A 113 8.34 14.20 -10.29
CA VAL A 113 9.03 14.53 -11.52
C VAL A 113 7.97 14.92 -12.51
N SER A 114 8.19 16.03 -13.19
CA SER A 114 7.31 16.47 -14.27
C SER A 114 7.22 15.37 -15.33
N LEU A 115 6.08 15.29 -16.03
CA LEU A 115 5.93 14.38 -17.18
C LEU A 115 7.05 14.58 -18.21
N SER A 116 7.61 15.80 -18.32
CA SER A 116 8.78 16.09 -19.15
C SER A 116 10.07 15.44 -18.65
N GLU A 117 10.31 15.42 -17.34
CA GLU A 117 11.52 14.85 -16.74
C GLU A 117 11.52 13.31 -16.74
N LEU A 118 10.32 12.70 -16.70
CA LEU A 118 10.16 11.25 -16.87
C LEU A 118 10.49 10.79 -18.30
N ASP A 119 10.17 11.61 -19.32
CA ASP A 119 10.47 11.28 -20.71
C ASP A 119 12.00 11.27 -20.93
N GLU A 120 12.74 12.22 -20.37
CA GLU A 120 14.20 12.31 -20.50
C GLU A 120 14.96 11.17 -19.80
N ARG A 121 14.37 10.57 -18.76
CA ARG A 121 14.98 9.52 -17.94
C ARG A 121 14.62 8.10 -18.36
N SER A 122 13.71 7.95 -19.32
CA SER A 122 13.23 6.63 -19.73
C SER A 122 14.28 5.88 -20.55
N LEU A 123 14.92 4.88 -19.96
CA LEU A 123 15.80 3.93 -20.68
C LEU A 123 15.03 3.06 -21.71
N PHE A 124 13.71 3.14 -21.73
CA PHE A 124 12.82 2.37 -22.61
C PHE A 124 12.38 3.16 -23.86
N GLN A 125 13.07 4.24 -24.20
CA GLN A 125 12.72 5.16 -25.30
C GLN A 125 12.93 4.61 -26.72
N GLN A 126 12.94 3.31 -26.90
CA GLN A 126 12.46 2.75 -28.16
C GLN A 126 11.00 2.36 -27.95
N ARG A 127 10.10 3.34 -28.11
CA ARG A 127 8.71 3.04 -28.43
C ARG A 127 8.73 2.17 -29.68
N ALA A 128 8.70 0.85 -29.51
CA ALA A 128 8.42 -0.06 -30.60
C ALA A 128 7.13 0.46 -31.25
N SER A 129 7.21 0.76 -32.55
CA SER A 129 6.05 1.16 -33.33
C SER A 129 4.96 0.14 -33.07
N TRP A 130 3.86 0.56 -32.44
CA TRP A 130 2.75 -0.34 -32.13
C TRP A 130 2.37 -1.06 -33.43
N PRO A 131 2.24 -2.40 -33.42
CA PRO A 131 1.82 -3.11 -34.62
C PRO A 131 0.46 -2.54 -35.03
N LYS A 132 0.36 -2.09 -36.28
CA LYS A 132 -0.87 -1.50 -36.81
C LYS A 132 -1.97 -2.56 -36.68
N ILE A 133 -2.87 -2.34 -35.73
CA ILE A 133 -4.05 -3.19 -35.53
C ILE A 133 -4.87 -3.09 -36.80
N LEU A 134 -4.97 -4.19 -37.55
CA LEU A 134 -5.82 -4.26 -38.74
C LEU A 134 -7.27 -4.16 -38.24
N THR A 135 -7.94 -3.06 -38.55
CA THR A 135 -9.33 -2.85 -38.18
C THR A 135 -10.21 -3.84 -38.94
N TYR A 136 -10.65 -4.89 -38.25
CA TYR A 136 -11.62 -5.84 -38.79
C TYR A 136 -12.99 -5.15 -38.88
N LYS A 137 -13.44 -4.85 -40.11
CA LYS A 137 -14.82 -4.42 -40.37
C LYS A 137 -15.76 -5.58 -40.03
N ARG A 138 -16.50 -5.42 -38.95
CA ARG A 138 -17.63 -6.30 -38.60
C ARG A 138 -18.71 -6.14 -39.67
N SER A 139 -18.91 -7.16 -40.50
CA SER A 139 -20.05 -7.24 -41.40
C SER A 139 -21.32 -7.47 -40.57
N VAL A 140 -22.31 -6.59 -40.73
CA VAL A 140 -23.63 -6.76 -40.15
C VAL A 140 -24.39 -7.75 -41.03
N PHE A 141 -24.65 -8.95 -40.51
CA PHE A 141 -25.61 -9.89 -41.10
C PHE A 141 -27.02 -9.33 -40.86
N LEU A 142 -27.65 -8.79 -41.90
CA LEU A 142 -29.09 -8.57 -41.93
C LEU A 142 -29.73 -9.88 -42.36
N GLY A 143 -30.28 -10.62 -41.39
CA GLY A 143 -31.15 -11.75 -41.66
C GLY A 143 -32.56 -11.24 -42.00
N ASN A 144 -33.11 -11.76 -43.09
CA ASN A 144 -34.54 -11.98 -43.31
C ASN A 144 -34.71 -13.18 -44.23
#